data_AF-A0A6V7M8J4-F1
#
_entry.id   AF-A0A6V7M8J4-F1
#
_cell.length_a   1.000
_cell.length_b   1.000
_cell.length_c   1.000
_cell.angle_alpha   90.00
_cell.angle_beta   90.00
_cell.angle_gamma   90.00
#
_symmetry.space_group_name_H-M   'P 1'
#
loop_
_entity.id
_entity.type
_entity.pdbx_description
1 polymer ?
#
loop_
_entity_poly.entity_id
_entity_poly.type
_entity_poly.pdbx_seq_one_letter_code
_entity_poly.pdbx_strand_id
1 'polypeptide(L)'
;VAAALVFDISRVATFQSVKKWLSDLREKVTLQDGSNIPIVLLANKCDIQHAAIPTDQIIKFCKENKIGKWFVTSAKENLHI
;
A
#
# COMPACT_ATOMS: atom_id res chain seq x y z
N VAL A 1 16.76 2.36 -3.91
CA VAL A 1 15.71 1.32 -4.12
C VAL A 1 14.47 1.75 -3.38
N ALA A 2 13.28 1.51 -3.94
CA ALA A 2 12.00 1.79 -3.30
C ALA A 2 10.97 0.73 -3.73
N ALA A 3 9.87 0.61 -2.99
CA ALA A 3 8.81 -0.34 -3.30
C ALA A 3 7.42 0.29 -3.24
N ALA A 4 6.53 -0.19 -4.11
CA ALA A 4 5.10 0.07 -4.04
C ALA A 4 4.40 -1.21 -3.59
N LEU A 5 3.66 -1.13 -2.48
CA LEU A 5 2.71 -2.17 -2.09
C LEU A 5 1.35 -1.80 -2.65
N VAL A 6 0.72 -2.73 -3.35
CA VAL A 6 -0.56 -2.46 -4.04
C VAL A 6 -1.60 -3.44 -3.54
N PHE A 7 -2.79 -2.94 -3.25
CA PHE A 7 -3.96 -3.78 -2.98
C PHE A 7 -5.16 -3.28 -3.76
N ASP A 8 -6.18 -4.13 -3.86
CA ASP A 8 -7.43 -3.85 -4.55
C ASP A 8 -8.44 -3.30 -3.54
N ILE A 9 -8.85 -2.04 -3.71
CA ILE A 9 -9.72 -1.34 -2.73
C ILE A 9 -11.11 -1.99 -2.60
N SER A 10 -11.53 -2.79 -3.59
CA SER A 10 -12.78 -3.54 -3.57
C SER A 10 -12.68 -4.89 -2.85
N ARG A 11 -11.47 -5.36 -2.48
CA ARG A 11 -11.24 -6.70 -1.92
C ARG A 11 -10.44 -6.69 -0.62
N VAL A 12 -11.13 -6.89 0.50
CA VAL A 12 -10.56 -6.90 1.86
C VAL A 12 -9.38 -7.85 2.03
N ALA A 13 -9.46 -9.06 1.45
CA ALA A 13 -8.39 -10.05 1.55
C ALA A 13 -7.04 -9.54 1.00
N THR A 14 -7.07 -8.68 -0.02
CA THR A 14 -5.85 -8.10 -0.60
C THR A 14 -5.23 -7.07 0.33
N PHE A 15 -6.05 -6.28 1.04
CA PHE A 15 -5.57 -5.35 2.05
C PHE A 15 -4.92 -6.08 3.25
N GLN A 16 -5.54 -7.15 3.73
CA GLN A 16 -4.97 -7.98 4.80
C GLN A 16 -3.59 -8.57 4.42
N SER A 17 -3.41 -8.91 3.14
CA SER A 17 -2.16 -9.46 2.62
C SER A 17 -1.01 -8.45 2.62
N VAL A 18 -1.29 -7.14 2.61
CA VAL A 18 -0.26 -6.07 2.58
C VAL A 18 0.68 -6.18 3.78
N LYS A 19 0.18 -6.56 4.96
CA LYS A 19 1.02 -6.71 6.16
C LYS A 19 2.09 -7.79 5.99
N LYS A 20 1.74 -8.91 5.34
CA LYS A 20 2.70 -9.99 5.04
C LYS A 20 3.77 -9.50 4.06
N TRP A 21 3.36 -8.82 2.99
CA TRP A 21 4.30 -8.27 2.00
C TRP A 21 5.22 -7.20 2.58
N LEU A 22 4.70 -6.34 3.45
CA LEU A 22 5.51 -5.35 4.15
C LEU A 22 6.58 -5.99 5.02
N SER A 23 6.22 -7.05 5.76
CA SER A 23 7.18 -7.79 6.59
C SER A 23 8.27 -8.43 5.75
N ASP A 24 7.89 -9.12 4.67
CA ASP A 24 8.82 -9.79 3.76
C ASP A 24 9.82 -8.80 3.14
N LEU A 25 9.34 -7.63 2.73
CA LEU A 25 10.17 -6.59 2.15
C LEU A 25 11.17 -6.00 3.16
N ARG A 26 10.74 -5.74 4.40
CA ARG A 26 11.59 -5.19 5.45
C ARG A 26 12.64 -6.18 5.96
N GLU A 27 12.36 -7.47 5.90
CA GLU A 27 13.31 -8.52 6.30
C GLU A 27 14.40 -8.72 5.25
N LYS A 28 14.07 -8.56 3.97
CA LYS A 28 14.96 -8.94 2.86
C LYS A 28 15.68 -7.77 2.20
N VAL A 29 15.18 -6.54 2.34
CA VAL A 29 15.66 -5.40 1.55
C VAL A 29 15.91 -4.18 2.42
N THR A 30 17.18 -3.78 2.48
CA THR A 30 17.64 -2.53 3.10
C THR A 30 18.41 -1.69 2.09
N LEU A 31 18.53 -0.40 2.36
CA LEU A 31 19.48 0.48 1.68
C LEU A 31 20.93 0.11 2.09
N GLN A 32 21.90 0.67 1.36
CA GLN A 32 23.33 0.42 1.62
C GLN A 32 23.76 0.83 3.04
N ASP A 33 23.07 1.80 3.63
CA ASP A 33 23.29 2.29 5.00
C ASP A 33 22.56 1.46 6.07
N GLY A 34 21.90 0.35 5.67
CA GLY A 34 21.15 -0.53 6.55
C GLY A 34 19.75 -0.04 6.92
N SER A 35 19.33 1.14 6.45
CA SER A 35 17.99 1.65 6.68
C SER A 35 16.93 0.96 5.80
N ASN A 36 15.67 0.98 6.23
CA ASN A 36 14.57 0.43 5.43
C ASN A 36 14.36 1.25 4.16
N ILE A 37 14.09 0.57 3.04
CA ILE A 37 13.75 1.27 1.79
C ILE A 37 12.45 2.08 1.92
N PRO A 38 12.28 3.19 1.17
CA PRO A 38 11.01 3.89 1.09
C PRO A 38 9.91 3.00 0.51
N ILE A 39 8.72 3.07 1.12
CA ILE A 39 7.54 2.29 0.71
C ILE A 39 6.35 3.23 0.53
N VAL A 40 5.62 3.07 -0.57
CA VAL A 40 4.33 3.69 -0.83
C VAL A 40 3.23 2.63 -0.88
N LEU A 41 2.05 2.92 -0.32
CA LEU A 41 0.88 2.05 -0.41
C LEU A 41 -0.11 2.58 -1.46
N LEU A 42 -0.49 1.74 -2.42
CA LEU A 42 -1.45 2.10 -3.47
C LEU A 42 -2.75 1.29 -3.28
N ALA A 43 -3.83 1.99 -2.96
CA ALA A 43 -5.19 1.44 -2.95
C ALA A 43 -5.74 1.55 -4.39
N ASN A 44 -5.53 0.51 -5.19
CA ASN A 44 -5.82 0.52 -6.62
C ASN A 44 -7.27 0.08 -6.91
N LYS A 45 -7.73 0.39 -8.13
CA LYS A 45 -9.08 0.13 -8.65
C LYS A 45 -10.18 0.97 -7.99
N CYS A 46 -9.87 2.23 -7.68
CA CYS A 46 -10.86 3.15 -7.12
C CYS A 46 -12.01 3.52 -8.07
N ASP A 47 -11.90 3.14 -9.35
CA ASP A 47 -12.97 3.22 -10.34
C ASP A 47 -14.10 2.20 -10.10
N ILE A 48 -13.85 1.14 -9.34
CA ILE A 48 -14.89 0.16 -8.97
C ILE A 48 -15.80 0.78 -7.91
N GLN A 49 -17.10 0.84 -8.20
CA GLN A 49 -18.11 1.27 -7.24
C GLN A 49 -18.13 0.36 -6.02
N HIS A 50 -18.27 0.95 -4.83
CA HIS A 50 -18.21 0.29 -3.51
C HIS A 50 -16.80 -0.15 -3.07
N ALA A 51 -16.00 0.82 -2.61
CA ALA A 51 -14.79 0.52 -1.84
C ALA A 51 -15.15 -0.33 -0.61
N ALA A 52 -14.52 -1.50 -0.48
CA ALA A 52 -14.71 -2.38 0.67
C ALA A 52 -13.89 -1.92 1.89
N ILE A 53 -12.87 -1.08 1.66
CA ILE A 53 -11.96 -0.57 2.68
C ILE A 53 -12.17 0.93 2.88
N PRO A 54 -12.61 1.38 4.07
CA PRO A 54 -12.68 2.80 4.40
C PRO A 54 -11.30 3.45 4.43
N THR A 55 -11.22 4.70 3.97
CA THR A 55 -9.98 5.49 3.95
C THR A 55 -9.31 5.58 5.32
N ASP A 56 -10.09 5.73 6.41
CA ASP A 56 -9.57 5.81 7.77
C ASP A 56 -8.81 4.55 8.19
N GLN A 57 -9.21 3.38 7.70
CA GLN A 57 -8.48 2.14 7.94
C GLN A 57 -7.13 2.13 7.22
N ILE A 58 -7.06 2.70 6.02
CA ILE A 58 -5.81 2.83 5.24
C ILE A 58 -4.85 3.78 5.96
N ILE A 59 -5.36 4.94 6.41
CA ILE A 59 -4.58 5.93 7.16
C ILE A 59 -4.03 5.32 8.45
N LYS A 60 -4.88 4.65 9.22
CA LYS A 60 -4.49 3.96 10.45
C LYS A 60 -3.41 2.91 10.19
N PHE A 61 -3.61 2.06 9.16
CA PHE A 61 -2.63 1.06 8.78
C PHE A 61 -1.28 1.68 8.41
N CYS A 62 -1.26 2.76 7.62
CA CYS A 62 0.00 3.42 7.24
C CYS A 62 0.74 3.99 8.46
N LYS A 63 0.00 4.60 9.39
CA LYS A 63 0.57 5.16 10.63
C LYS A 63 1.17 4.07 11.51
N GLU A 64 0.43 2.99 11.77
CA GLU A 64 0.89 1.87 12.61
C GLU A 64 2.10 1.15 11.99
N ASN A 65 2.16 1.08 10.68
CA ASN A 65 3.20 0.35 9.96
C ASN A 65 4.35 1.24 9.46
N LYS A 66 4.39 2.53 9.81
CA LYS A 66 5.43 3.48 9.36
C LYS A 66 5.57 3.55 7.83
N ILE A 67 4.45 3.58 7.11
CA ILE A 67 4.42 3.81 5.66
C ILE A 67 4.21 5.31 5.45
N GLY A 68 5.16 5.96 4.78
CA GLY A 68 5.22 7.42 4.69
C GLY A 68 4.17 8.05 3.76
N LYS A 69 3.75 7.34 2.72
CA LYS A 69 2.78 7.85 1.73
C LYS A 69 1.84 6.74 1.26
N TRP A 70 0.60 7.13 0.96
CA TRP A 70 -0.38 6.26 0.34
C TRP A 70 -1.26 7.05 -0.62
N PHE A 71 -1.78 6.37 -1.65
CA PHE A 71 -2.62 6.98 -2.68
C PHE A 71 -3.78 6.05 -3.05
N VAL A 72 -4.94 6.64 -3.32
CA VAL A 72 -6.05 5.98 -4.00
C VAL A 72 -5.81 6.12 -5.50
N THR A 73 -5.73 5.01 -6.23
CA THR A 73 -5.31 4.98 -7.64
C THR A 73 -6.29 4.21 -8.50
N SER A 74 -6.35 4.56 -9.79
CA SER A 74 -6.95 3.72 -10.81
C SER A 74 -6.02 3.63 -12.00
N ALA A 75 -5.46 2.43 -12.22
CA ALA A 75 -4.74 2.15 -13.46
C ALA A 75 -5.64 2.18 -14.70
N LYS A 76 -6.94 1.90 -14.54
CA LYS A 76 -7.90 1.91 -15.64
C LYS A 76 -8.20 3.32 -16.14
N GLU A 77 -8.44 4.23 -15.20
CA GLU A 77 -8.81 5.62 -15.49
C GLU A 77 -7.61 6.58 -15.47
N ASN A 78 -6.39 6.04 -15.33
CA ASN A 78 -5.15 6.81 -15.18
C ASN A 78 -5.20 7.87 -14.06
N LEU A 79 -5.75 7.49 -12.90
CA LEU A 79 -5.90 8.36 -11.73
C LEU A 79 -4.79 8.12 -10.72
N HIS A 80 -4.04 9.18 -10.39
CA HIS A 80 -2.99 9.22 -9.37
C HIS A 80 -1.88 8.16 -9.55
N ILE A 81 -1.63 7.72 -10.79
CA ILE A 81 -0.48 6.90 -11.20
C ILE A 81 0.58 7.78 -11.86
#